data_AF-A0A7X7UFW8-F1
#
_entry.id   AF-A0A7X7UFW8-F1
#
_cell.length_a   1.000
_cell.length_b   1.000
_cell.length_c   1.000
_cell.angle_alpha   90.00
_cell.angle_beta   90.00
_cell.angle_gamma   90.00
#
_symmetry.space_group_name_H-M   'P 1'
#
loop_
_entity.id
_entity.type
_entity.pdbx_description
1 polymer ?
#
loop_
_entity_poly.entity_id
_entity_poly.type
_entity_poly.pdbx_seq_one_letter_code
_entity_poly.pdbx_strand_id
1 'polypeptide(L)'
;MANRDSYETLLTEEIGLLAELTQAEAAKHQSLINADMDQFDAALEHCDDLFTQIVEIDTRRKAAELKPQAGAVDRERLARWTELREQLRGAAESANEANQKNQRLLDSLLGEMKKQIDHVRAGRKALAGYGKGRGGSKPPTILSGDI
;
A
#
# COMPACT_ATOMS: atom_id res chain seq x y z
N MET A 1 29.07 24.96 4.08
CA MET A 1 28.70 23.57 3.73
C MET A 1 27.65 23.12 4.74
N ALA A 2 26.38 22.97 4.33
CA ALA A 2 25.34 22.45 5.23
C ALA A 2 25.66 20.99 5.55
N ASN A 3 25.67 20.63 6.83
CA ASN A 3 25.94 19.27 7.27
C ASN A 3 24.73 18.39 6.92
N ARG A 4 24.74 17.79 5.71
CA ARG A 4 23.68 16.92 5.19
C ARG A 4 23.43 15.67 6.05
N ASP A 5 24.32 15.37 6.99
CA ASP A 5 24.19 14.27 7.94
C ASP A 5 23.82 14.74 9.36
N SER A 6 23.26 15.95 9.50
CA SER A 6 22.72 16.37 10.79
C SER A 6 21.46 15.55 11.12
N TYR A 7 21.30 15.16 12.39
CA TYR A 7 20.13 14.40 12.84
C TYR A 7 18.79 15.08 12.49
N GLU A 8 18.77 16.40 12.57
CA GLU A 8 17.60 17.23 12.23
C GLU A 8 17.29 17.18 10.72
N THR A 9 18.31 17.27 9.87
CA THR A 9 18.16 17.14 8.41
C THR A 9 17.64 15.76 8.03
N LEU A 10 18.19 14.71 8.64
CA LEU A 10 17.77 13.33 8.36
C LEU A 10 16.32 13.08 8.81
N LEU A 11 15.89 13.66 9.94
CA LEU A 11 14.48 13.61 10.35
C LEU A 11 13.56 14.28 9.33
N THR A 12 13.90 15.48 8.87
CA THR A 12 13.09 16.20 7.88
C THR A 12 13.03 15.48 6.54
N GLU A 13 14.14 14.92 6.07
CA GLU A 13 14.19 14.13 4.84
C GLU A 13 13.34 12.85 4.97
N GLU A 14 13.42 12.13 6.10
CA GLU A 14 12.62 10.91 6.33
C GLU A 14 11.11 11.22 6.39
N ILE A 15 10.73 12.34 7.03
CA ILE A 15 9.33 12.83 7.02
C ILE A 15 8.86 13.10 5.58
N GLY A 16 9.71 13.74 4.76
CA GLY A 16 9.41 14.02 3.36
C GLY A 16 9.18 12.75 2.55
N LEU A 17 10.06 11.75 2.70
CA LEU A 17 9.94 10.45 2.02
C LEU A 17 8.67 9.70 2.44
N LEU A 18 8.28 9.75 3.72
CA LEU A 18 7.04 9.14 4.19
C LEU A 18 5.79 9.85 3.65
N ALA A 19 5.84 11.17 3.49
CA ALA A 19 4.77 11.93 2.86
C ALA A 19 4.64 11.57 1.36
N GLU A 20 5.77 11.42 0.66
CA GLU A 20 5.79 10.97 -0.74
C GLU A 20 5.25 9.54 -0.87
N LEU A 21 5.66 8.63 0.03
CA LEU A 21 5.12 7.27 0.08
C LEU A 21 3.61 7.25 0.30
N THR A 22 3.09 8.13 1.16
CA THR A 22 1.64 8.27 1.36
C THR A 22 0.92 8.66 0.05
N GLN A 23 1.52 9.55 -0.74
CA GLN A 23 0.98 9.94 -2.05
C GLN A 23 1.07 8.81 -3.08
N ALA A 24 2.19 8.08 -3.12
CA ALA A 24 2.37 6.91 -3.98
C ALA A 24 1.35 5.81 -3.65
N GLU A 25 1.11 5.54 -2.36
CA GLU A 25 0.06 4.63 -1.90
C GLU A 25 -1.34 5.11 -2.32
N ALA A 26 -1.61 6.42 -2.28
CA ALA A 26 -2.87 6.97 -2.77
C ALA A 26 -3.03 6.82 -4.29
N ALA A 27 -1.95 6.98 -5.07
CA ALA A 27 -1.95 6.73 -6.51
C ALA A 27 -2.24 5.25 -6.80
N LYS A 28 -1.55 4.33 -6.10
CA LYS A 28 -1.81 2.89 -6.17
C LYS A 28 -3.28 2.55 -5.89
N HIS A 29 -3.87 3.19 -4.88
CA HIS A 29 -5.29 3.05 -4.57
C HIS A 29 -6.20 3.43 -5.74
N GLN A 30 -5.91 4.57 -6.37
CA GLN A 30 -6.71 5.09 -7.48
C GLN A 30 -6.57 4.20 -8.73
N SER A 31 -5.36 3.70 -9.02
CA SER A 31 -5.11 2.75 -10.10
C SER A 31 -5.91 1.45 -9.92
N LEU A 32 -5.99 0.93 -8.69
CA LEU A 32 -6.82 -0.25 -8.37
C LEU A 32 -8.31 0.01 -8.61
N ILE A 33 -8.82 1.17 -8.20
CA ILE A 33 -10.22 1.55 -8.45
C ILE A 33 -10.51 1.66 -9.95
N ASN A 34 -9.57 2.22 -10.71
CA ASN A 34 -9.72 2.45 -12.14
C ASN A 34 -9.43 1.19 -12.99
N ALA A 35 -8.93 0.11 -12.37
CA ALA A 35 -8.40 -1.06 -13.05
C ALA A 35 -7.30 -0.72 -14.08
N ASP A 36 -6.50 0.31 -13.80
CA ASP A 36 -5.35 0.70 -14.61
C ASP A 36 -4.10 -0.02 -14.09
N MET A 37 -3.75 -1.14 -14.72
CA MET A 37 -2.64 -1.98 -14.28
C MET A 37 -1.27 -1.38 -14.58
N ASP A 38 -1.13 -0.61 -15.65
CA ASP A 38 0.13 0.04 -15.99
C ASP A 38 0.47 1.12 -14.95
N GLN A 39 -0.52 1.93 -14.55
CA GLN A 39 -0.34 2.90 -13.46
C GLN A 39 -0.18 2.23 -12.09
N PHE A 40 -0.78 1.06 -11.89
CA PHE A 40 -0.60 0.30 -10.65
C PHE A 40 0.85 -0.20 -10.53
N ASP A 41 1.40 -0.78 -11.59
CA ASP A 41 2.76 -1.30 -11.61
C ASP A 41 3.78 -0.17 -11.42
N ALA A 42 3.61 0.96 -12.11
CA ALA A 42 4.47 2.13 -11.93
C ALA A 42 4.42 2.70 -10.50
N ALA A 43 3.23 2.75 -9.89
CA ALA A 43 3.08 3.20 -8.50
C ALA A 43 3.69 2.21 -7.51
N LEU A 44 3.63 0.91 -7.80
CA LEU A 44 4.24 -0.14 -6.98
C LEU A 44 5.77 -0.04 -7.00
N GLU A 45 6.38 0.09 -8.18
CA GLU A 45 7.83 0.30 -8.32
C GLU A 45 8.29 1.55 -7.56
N HIS A 46 7.53 2.64 -7.66
CA HIS A 46 7.84 3.86 -6.92
C HIS A 46 7.74 3.69 -5.39
N CYS A 47 6.73 2.95 -4.90
CA CYS A 47 6.66 2.59 -3.48
C CYS A 47 7.89 1.79 -3.03
N ASP A 48 8.35 0.82 -3.82
CA ASP A 48 9.52 -0.01 -3.49
C ASP A 48 10.82 0.82 -3.42
N ASP A 49 11.00 1.74 -4.35
CA ASP A 49 12.12 2.70 -4.34
C ASP A 49 12.09 3.59 -3.09
N LEU A 50 10.90 4.09 -2.71
CA LEU A 50 10.72 4.91 -1.52
C LEU A 50 10.98 4.10 -0.23
N PHE A 51 10.52 2.85 -0.14
CA PHE A 51 10.83 1.99 1.00
C PHE A 51 12.33 1.79 1.17
N THR A 52 13.05 1.58 0.07
CA THR A 52 14.51 1.44 0.09
C THR A 52 15.18 2.72 0.63
N GLN A 53 14.79 3.88 0.11
CA GLN A 53 15.31 5.17 0.58
C GLN A 53 14.98 5.46 2.05
N ILE A 54 13.78 5.11 2.51
CA ILE A 54 13.35 5.26 3.91
C ILE A 54 14.20 4.37 4.83
N VAL A 55 14.49 3.13 4.45
CA VAL A 55 15.34 2.23 5.25
C VAL A 55 16.78 2.75 5.33
N GLU A 56 17.31 3.25 4.21
CA GLU A 56 18.65 3.85 4.18
C GLU A 56 18.75 5.09 5.07
N ILE A 57 17.76 5.98 5.00
CA ILE A 57 17.79 7.20 5.80
C ILE A 57 17.54 6.93 7.28
N ASP A 58 16.66 5.99 7.64
CA ASP A 58 16.44 5.57 9.03
C ASP A 58 17.75 5.03 9.63
N THR A 59 18.50 4.24 8.86
CA THR A 59 19.81 3.73 9.27
C THR A 59 20.81 4.87 9.51
N ARG A 60 20.89 5.83 8.59
CA ARG A 60 21.76 7.02 8.74
C ARG A 60 21.34 7.87 9.93
N ARG A 61 20.04 8.06 10.13
CA ARG A 61 19.45 8.84 11.23
C ARG A 61 19.76 8.22 12.59
N LYS A 62 19.57 6.90 12.74
CA LYS A 62 19.93 6.16 13.96
C LYS A 62 21.42 6.28 14.28
N ALA A 63 22.28 6.20 13.27
CA ALA A 63 23.71 6.40 13.46
C ALA A 63 24.06 7.84 13.88
N ALA A 64 23.34 8.85 13.34
CA ALA A 64 23.51 10.25 13.72
C ALA A 64 22.99 10.56 15.14
N GLU A 65 21.97 9.84 15.61
CA GLU A 65 21.44 9.94 16.97
C GLU A 65 22.45 9.51 18.03
N LEU A 66 23.22 8.45 17.74
CA LEU A 66 24.19 7.84 18.65
C LEU A 66 25.53 8.60 18.73
N LYS A 67 25.79 9.54 17.81
CA LYS A 67 27.03 10.33 17.85
C LYS A 67 26.98 11.30 19.03
N PRO A 68 28.01 11.34 19.90
CA PRO A 68 28.10 12.38 20.93
C PRO A 68 28.12 13.74 20.23
N GLN A 69 27.06 14.52 20.43
CA GLN A 69 27.04 15.89 19.94
C GLN A 69 28.08 16.65 20.75
N ALA A 70 29.15 17.09 20.08
CA ALA A 70 30.19 17.88 20.72
C ALA A 70 29.58 19.20 21.19
N GLY A 71 29.20 19.27 22.46
CA GLY A 71 28.52 20.42 23.08
C GLY A 71 27.20 20.04 23.74
N ALA A 72 26.80 20.80 24.76
CA ALA A 72 25.47 20.68 25.34
C ALA A 72 24.44 20.99 24.24
N VAL A 73 23.62 20.01 23.86
CA VAL A 73 22.43 20.26 23.04
C VAL A 73 21.57 21.23 23.84
N ASP A 74 21.36 22.43 23.32
CA ASP A 74 20.53 23.40 24.03
C ASP A 74 19.06 22.94 24.10
N ARG A 75 18.29 23.55 25.00
CA ARG A 75 16.89 23.19 25.22
C ARG A 75 15.99 23.43 24.00
N GLU A 76 16.28 24.45 23.20
CA GLU A 76 15.50 24.76 21.99
C GLU A 76 15.71 23.68 20.93
N ARG A 77 16.95 23.20 20.77
CA ARG A 77 17.27 22.12 19.83
C ARG A 77 16.66 20.78 20.24
N LEU A 78 16.64 20.47 21.54
CA LEU A 78 15.91 19.31 22.07
C LEU A 78 14.40 19.41 21.80
N ALA A 79 13.80 20.59 21.99
CA ALA A 79 12.39 20.80 21.70
C ALA A 79 12.08 20.57 20.21
N ARG A 80 12.90 21.10 19.31
CA ARG A 80 12.76 20.89 17.85
C ARG A 80 12.85 19.41 17.45
N TRP A 81 13.80 18.66 18.00
CA TRP A 81 13.89 17.22 17.72
C TRP A 81 12.68 16.46 18.24
N THR A 82 12.14 16.88 19.37
CA THR A 82 10.93 16.26 19.93
C THR A 82 9.74 16.48 18.99
N GLU A 83 9.58 17.71 18.48
CA GLU A 83 8.56 18.05 17.49
C GLU A 83 8.73 17.24 16.19
N LEU A 84 9.94 17.20 15.64
CA LEU A 84 10.23 16.44 14.41
C LEU A 84 10.01 14.94 14.59
N ARG A 85 10.31 14.36 15.75
CA ARG A 85 10.02 12.95 16.04
C ARG A 85 8.52 12.67 16.07
N GLU A 86 7.73 13.61 16.57
CA GLU A 86 6.27 13.46 16.57
C GLU A 86 5.71 13.58 15.14
N GLN A 87 6.23 14.51 14.35
CA GLN A 87 5.89 14.61 12.92
C GLN A 87 6.27 13.34 12.15
N LEU A 88 7.45 12.77 12.42
CA LEU A 88 7.90 11.51 11.84
C LEU A 88 6.94 10.37 12.16
N ARG A 89 6.51 10.25 13.43
CA ARG A 89 5.53 9.24 13.83
C ARG A 89 4.22 9.42 13.06
N GLY A 90 3.68 10.64 13.01
CA GLY A 90 2.44 10.92 12.28
C GLY A 90 2.53 10.63 10.78
N ALA A 91 3.67 10.94 10.15
CA ALA A 91 3.91 10.62 8.74
C ALA A 91 3.98 9.10 8.50
N ALA A 92 4.65 8.35 9.39
CA ALA A 92 4.73 6.90 9.30
C ALA A 92 3.36 6.23 9.50
N GLU A 93 2.55 6.73 10.44
CA GLU A 93 1.19 6.27 10.66
C GLU A 93 0.33 6.51 9.40
N SER A 94 0.41 7.70 8.81
CA SER A 94 -0.33 8.06 7.59
C SER A 94 0.02 7.15 6.40
N ALA A 95 1.31 6.91 6.17
CA ALA A 95 1.78 6.02 5.11
C ALA A 95 1.30 4.58 5.32
N ASN A 96 1.37 4.09 6.57
CA ASN A 96 0.89 2.77 6.94
C ASN A 96 -0.63 2.63 6.78
N GLU A 97 -1.42 3.63 7.16
CA GLU A 97 -2.87 3.64 6.95
C GLU A 97 -3.24 3.60 5.46
N ALA A 98 -2.53 4.35 4.62
CA ALA A 98 -2.71 4.33 3.18
C ALA A 98 -2.44 2.94 2.58
N ASN A 99 -1.33 2.30 2.99
CA ASN A 99 -1.02 0.93 2.58
C ASN A 99 -2.06 -0.10 3.05
N GLN A 100 -2.53 0.00 4.30
CA GLN A 100 -3.59 -0.88 4.82
C GLN A 100 -4.90 -0.71 4.05
N LYS A 101 -5.23 0.51 3.61
CA LYS A 101 -6.40 0.76 2.78
C LYS A 101 -6.29 0.03 1.43
N ASN A 102 -5.11 0.04 0.82
CA ASN A 102 -4.83 -0.71 -0.40
C ASN A 102 -4.93 -2.22 -0.20
N GLN A 103 -4.37 -2.74 0.89
CA GLN A 103 -4.48 -4.15 1.22
C GLN A 103 -5.95 -4.60 1.34
N ARG A 104 -6.78 -3.85 2.09
CA ARG A 104 -8.21 -4.18 2.24
C ARG A 104 -8.96 -4.17 0.89
N LEU A 105 -8.60 -3.25 0.00
CA LEU A 105 -9.18 -3.19 -1.34
C LEU A 105 -8.79 -4.43 -2.16
N LEU A 106 -7.50 -4.79 -2.16
CA LEU A 106 -7.01 -5.99 -2.84
C LEU A 106 -7.67 -7.26 -2.32
N ASP A 107 -7.78 -7.42 -1.00
CA ASP A 107 -8.45 -8.56 -0.38
C ASP A 107 -9.91 -8.67 -0.83
N SER A 108 -10.61 -7.53 -0.92
CA SER A 108 -11.99 -7.48 -1.42
C SER A 108 -12.09 -7.88 -2.89
N LEU A 109 -11.22 -7.34 -3.75
CA LEU A 109 -11.18 -7.66 -5.19
C LEU A 109 -10.88 -9.14 -5.43
N LEU A 110 -9.86 -9.69 -4.76
CA LEU A 110 -9.50 -11.10 -4.86
C LEU A 110 -10.63 -12.02 -4.37
N GLY A 111 -11.31 -11.63 -3.28
CA GLY A 111 -12.48 -12.33 -2.77
C GLY A 111 -13.61 -12.40 -3.79
N GLU A 112 -13.91 -11.29 -4.48
CA GLU A 112 -14.95 -11.25 -5.49
C GLU A 112 -14.57 -12.01 -6.77
N MET A 113 -13.33 -11.87 -7.24
CA MET A 113 -12.80 -12.64 -8.37
C MET A 113 -12.91 -14.14 -8.14
N LYS A 114 -12.61 -14.61 -6.92
CA LYS A 114 -12.74 -16.03 -6.56
C LYS A 114 -14.17 -16.52 -6.71
N LYS A 115 -15.16 -15.76 -6.23
CA LYS A 115 -16.58 -16.10 -6.39
C LYS A 115 -16.97 -16.17 -7.87
N GLN A 116 -16.55 -15.20 -8.68
CA GLN A 116 -16.85 -15.19 -10.11
C GLN A 116 -16.25 -16.40 -10.84
N ILE A 117 -15.02 -16.78 -10.51
CA ILE A 117 -14.38 -18.00 -11.05
C ILE A 117 -15.20 -19.24 -10.69
N ASP A 118 -15.68 -19.34 -9.45
CA ASP A 118 -16.50 -20.47 -9.01
C ASP A 118 -17.86 -20.51 -9.71
N HIS A 119 -18.50 -19.36 -9.95
CA HIS A 119 -19.69 -19.25 -10.79
C HIS A 119 -19.45 -19.74 -12.23
N VAL A 120 -18.34 -19.31 -12.86
CA VAL A 120 -17.97 -19.77 -14.21
C VAL A 120 -17.72 -21.27 -14.23
N ARG A 121 -17.04 -21.82 -13.22
CA ARG A 121 -16.81 -23.28 -13.09
C ARG A 121 -18.12 -24.04 -12.92
N ALA A 122 -19.05 -23.54 -12.11
CA ALA A 122 -20.37 -24.13 -11.94
C ALA A 122 -21.16 -24.13 -13.25
N GLY A 123 -21.18 -23.00 -13.98
CA GLY A 123 -21.80 -22.89 -15.30
C GLY A 123 -21.21 -23.87 -16.32
N ARG A 124 -19.88 -24.01 -16.37
CA ARG A 124 -19.21 -25.01 -17.22
C ARG A 124 -19.63 -26.44 -16.88
N LYS A 125 -19.73 -26.80 -15.60
CA LYS A 125 -20.22 -28.13 -15.18
C LYS A 125 -21.67 -28.37 -15.60
N ALA A 126 -22.54 -27.38 -15.43
CA ALA A 126 -23.95 -27.46 -15.83
C ALA A 126 -24.09 -27.66 -17.35
N LEU A 127 -23.33 -26.90 -18.15
CA LEU A 127 -23.30 -27.03 -19.62
C LEU A 127 -22.76 -28.40 -20.08
N ALA A 128 -21.71 -28.91 -19.43
CA ALA A 128 -21.18 -30.25 -19.73
C ALA A 128 -22.19 -31.36 -19.42
N GLY A 129 -22.98 -31.21 -18.34
CA GLY A 129 -24.10 -32.10 -18.03
C GLY A 129 -25.20 -32.05 -19.08
N TYR A 130 -25.51 -30.86 -19.62
CA TYR A 130 -26.50 -30.69 -20.68
C TYR A 130 -26.10 -31.41 -21.98
N GLY A 131 -24.82 -31.40 -22.34
CA GLY A 131 -24.29 -32.11 -23.52
C GLY A 131 -24.35 -33.64 -23.40
N LYS A 132 -24.29 -34.19 -22.18
CA LYS A 132 -24.38 -35.64 -21.91
C LYS A 132 -25.81 -36.15 -21.71
N GLY A 133 -26.78 -35.25 -21.51
CA GLY A 133 -28.18 -35.57 -21.21
C GLY A 133 -29.14 -35.58 -22.39
N ARG A 134 -28.68 -35.37 -23.64
CA ARG A 134 -29.54 -35.50 -24.84
C ARG A 134 -29.78 -36.96 -25.25
N GLY A 135 -30.31 -37.70 -24.28
CA GLY A 135 -31.13 -38.90 -24.46
C GLY A 135 -32.38 -38.73 -23.59
N GLY A 136 -33.32 -37.89 -24.05
CA GLY A 136 -34.71 -37.85 -23.56
C GLY A 136 -34.96 -37.33 -22.14
N SER A 137 -35.15 -36.02 -21.97
CA SER A 137 -36.23 -35.41 -21.17
C SER A 137 -36.07 -33.88 -21.12
N LYS A 138 -37.20 -33.18 -21.02
CA LYS A 138 -37.34 -31.72 -21.20
C LYS A 138 -36.43 -30.89 -20.29
N PRO A 139 -35.97 -29.70 -20.74
CA PRO A 139 -35.14 -28.83 -19.92
C PRO A 139 -35.92 -28.34 -18.69
N PRO A 140 -35.32 -28.33 -17.49
CA PRO A 140 -35.89 -27.62 -16.35
C PRO A 140 -35.82 -26.11 -16.62
N THR A 141 -36.92 -25.42 -16.33
CA THR A 141 -37.10 -23.98 -16.44
C THR A 141 -36.01 -23.25 -15.63
N ILE A 142 -35.05 -22.63 -16.32
CA ILE A 142 -34.10 -21.70 -15.70
C ILE A 142 -34.72 -20.31 -15.84
N LEU A 143 -35.67 -19.95 -14.99
CA LEU A 143 -36.15 -18.57 -14.84
C LEU A 143 -36.94 -18.48 -13.54
N SER A 144 -36.26 -18.11 -12.46
CA SER A 144 -36.79 -17.32 -11.34
C SER A 144 -35.69 -17.15 -10.30
N GLY A 145 -35.22 -15.92 -10.12
CA GLY A 145 -34.15 -15.56 -9.19
C GLY A 145 -33.74 -14.12 -9.39
N ASP A 146 -34.73 -13.24 -9.17
CA ASP A 146 -34.73 -11.79 -8.88
C ASP A 146 -33.45 -10.97 -9.13
N ILE A 147 -33.62 -9.95 -9.99
CA ILE A 147 -32.81 -8.72 -10.10
C ILE A 147 -33.16 -7.80 -8.93
#